data_AF-A0ABD6Q9G1-F1
#
_entry.id   AF-A0ABD6Q9G1-F1
#
_cell.length_a   1.000
_cell.length_b   1.000
_cell.length_c   1.000
_cell.angle_alpha   90.00
_cell.angle_beta   90.00
_cell.angle_gamma   90.00
#
_symmetry.space_group_name_H-M   'P 1'
#
loop_
_entity.id
_entity.type
_entity.pdbx_description
1 polymer ?
#
loop_
_entity_poly.entity_id
_entity_poly.type
_entity_poly.pdbx_seq_one_letter_code
_entity_poly.pdbx_strand_id
1 'polypeptide(L)'
;MMIGDGVSAYVSIKDNGSPVLFLGPYIFRDSWLFMSKVAIMVDGDVILDQNLDVKSADREVFPGGIQEHTDFIVNNDQIEALRRMKSDSKVVVRITGTKGYMTLSKNDTAAVKNKIIEVIRVYDLIQGAVKDVIPPSGT
;
A
#
# COMPACT_ATOMS: atom_id res chain seq x y z
N MET A 1 -9.74 13.03 -3.88
CA MET A 1 -9.37 12.61 -5.23
C MET A 1 -7.85 12.54 -5.30
N MET A 2 -7.29 11.34 -5.47
CA MET A 2 -5.85 11.18 -5.67
C MET A 2 -5.60 11.20 -7.18
N ILE A 3 -5.08 12.32 -7.69
CA ILE A 3 -4.64 12.41 -9.09
C ILE A 3 -3.17 11.99 -9.13
N GLY A 4 -2.85 10.95 -9.89
CA GLY A 4 -1.50 10.43 -10.07
C GLY A 4 -1.39 8.93 -9.82
N ASP A 5 -0.15 8.45 -9.72
CA ASP A 5 0.17 7.05 -9.53
C ASP A 5 0.91 6.85 -8.21
N GLY A 6 0.59 5.80 -7.46
CA GLY A 6 1.21 5.58 -6.17
C GLY A 6 0.69 4.38 -5.41
N VAL A 7 1.03 4.35 -4.12
CA VAL A 7 0.50 3.42 -3.13
C VAL A 7 0.14 4.25 -1.91
N SER A 8 -1.15 4.33 -1.60
CA SER A 8 -1.63 4.90 -0.35
C SER A 8 -1.22 3.98 0.80
N ALA A 9 -0.96 4.55 1.96
CA ALA A 9 -0.73 3.81 3.19
C ALA A 9 -1.49 4.52 4.31
N TYR A 10 -2.22 3.77 5.12
CA TYR A 10 -2.98 4.31 6.24
C TYR A 10 -3.23 3.24 7.31
N VAL A 11 -3.51 3.69 8.54
CA VAL A 11 -3.91 2.82 9.64
C VAL A 11 -5.41 3.01 9.88
N SER A 12 -6.14 1.91 9.99
CA SER A 12 -7.52 1.90 10.47
C SER A 12 -7.57 1.29 11.86
N ILE A 13 -8.40 1.86 12.73
CA ILE A 13 -8.64 1.36 14.08
C ILE A 13 -10.15 1.27 14.24
N LYS A 14 -10.65 0.05 14.44
CA LYS A 14 -12.04 -0.16 14.82
C LYS A 14 -12.19 0.05 16.31
N ASP A 15 -13.35 0.52 16.76
CA ASP A 15 -13.69 0.58 18.18
C ASP A 15 -13.41 -0.78 18.86
N ASN A 16 -12.62 -0.75 19.93
CA ASN A 16 -12.15 -1.93 20.67
C ASN A 16 -11.40 -2.98 19.83
N GLY A 17 -10.85 -2.60 18.67
CA GLY A 17 -10.08 -3.46 17.78
C GLY A 17 -8.61 -3.07 17.69
N SER A 18 -7.76 -4.03 17.32
CA SER A 18 -6.34 -3.77 17.05
C SER A 18 -6.19 -2.89 15.81
N PRO A 19 -5.14 -2.03 15.74
CA PRO A 19 -4.85 -1.27 14.54
C PRO A 19 -4.57 -2.22 13.37
N VAL A 20 -4.99 -1.81 12.18
CA VAL A 20 -4.79 -2.55 10.94
C VAL A 20 -4.11 -1.62 9.94
N LEU A 21 -2.97 -2.06 9.40
CA LEU A 21 -2.27 -1.34 8.34
C LEU A 21 -2.87 -1.72 6.98
N PHE A 22 -3.19 -0.70 6.18
CA PHE A 22 -3.64 -0.85 4.81
C PHE A 22 -2.64 -0.25 3.84
N LEU A 23 -2.53 -0.88 2.67
CA LEU A 23 -1.90 -0.30 1.49
C LEU A 23 -2.88 -0.34 0.32
N GLY A 24 -2.81 0.66 -0.55
CA GLY A 24 -3.68 0.76 -1.70
C GLY A 24 -2.96 1.31 -2.93
N PRO A 25 -2.48 0.47 -3.87
CA PRO A 25 -2.04 0.97 -5.16
C PRO A 25 -3.17 1.75 -5.83
N TYR A 26 -2.84 2.91 -6.38
CA TYR A 26 -3.74 3.72 -7.17
C TYR A 26 -3.01 4.23 -8.42
N ILE A 27 -3.75 4.35 -9.52
CA ILE A 27 -3.22 4.87 -10.79
C ILE A 27 -4.24 5.80 -11.45
N PHE A 28 -3.75 6.77 -12.21
CA PHE A 28 -4.58 7.65 -13.04
C PHE A 28 -3.99 7.73 -14.46
N ARG A 29 -4.70 7.18 -15.46
CA ARG A 29 -4.15 6.96 -16.81
C ARG A 29 -5.19 7.12 -17.93
N ASP A 30 -4.75 7.10 -19.18
CA ASP A 30 -5.67 7.13 -20.34
C ASP A 30 -6.26 5.76 -20.70
N SER A 31 -5.79 4.67 -20.07
CA SER A 31 -6.22 3.30 -20.38
C SER A 31 -6.15 2.37 -19.17
N TRP A 32 -7.09 1.44 -19.10
CA TRP A 32 -7.21 0.47 -17.99
C TRP A 32 -6.01 -0.45 -17.93
N LEU A 33 -5.40 -0.54 -16.74
CA LEU A 33 -4.41 -1.56 -16.42
C LEU A 33 -5.10 -2.85 -15.93
N PHE A 34 -6.27 -2.70 -15.28
CA PHE A 34 -6.95 -3.73 -14.49
C PHE A 34 -5.99 -4.33 -13.46
N MET A 35 -5.61 -3.51 -12.47
CA MET A 35 -4.61 -3.86 -11.46
C MET A 35 -4.92 -5.20 -10.82
N SER A 36 -3.93 -6.08 -10.78
CA SER A 36 -4.01 -7.43 -10.22
C SER A 36 -2.89 -7.73 -9.22
N LYS A 37 -1.85 -6.91 -9.17
CA LYS A 37 -0.71 -7.10 -8.27
C LYS A 37 0.08 -5.82 -8.03
N VAL A 38 0.61 -5.65 -6.82
CA VAL A 38 1.62 -4.64 -6.48
C VAL A 38 2.85 -5.32 -5.89
N ALA A 39 4.03 -4.88 -6.31
CA ALA A 39 5.31 -5.35 -5.78
C ALA A 39 6.19 -4.18 -5.37
N ILE A 40 6.85 -4.30 -4.22
CA ILE A 40 7.82 -3.32 -3.70
C ILE A 40 9.15 -4.04 -3.51
N MET A 41 10.18 -3.52 -4.17
CA MET A 41 11.56 -3.94 -4.02
C MET A 41 12.34 -2.88 -3.27
N VAL A 42 13.16 -3.31 -2.32
CA VAL A 42 14.03 -2.46 -1.50
C VAL A 42 15.45 -3.00 -1.59
N ASP A 43 16.37 -2.15 -2.04
CA ASP A 43 17.81 -2.45 -2.14
C ASP A 43 18.15 -3.73 -2.92
N GLY A 44 17.27 -4.12 -3.85
CA GLY A 44 17.42 -5.30 -4.71
C GLY A 44 16.53 -6.49 -4.32
N ASP A 45 15.96 -6.49 -3.12
CA ASP A 45 15.13 -7.57 -2.59
C ASP A 45 13.64 -7.23 -2.69
N VAL A 46 12.82 -8.18 -3.14
CA VAL A 46 11.36 -8.02 -3.14
C VAL A 46 10.84 -8.21 -1.72
N ILE A 47 10.36 -7.13 -1.10
CA ILE A 47 9.85 -7.15 0.28
C ILE A 47 8.33 -7.22 0.37
N LEU A 48 7.64 -6.87 -0.73
CA LEU A 48 6.20 -6.98 -0.85
C LEU A 48 5.88 -7.52 -2.23
N ASP A 49 5.05 -8.56 -2.28
CA ASP A 49 4.46 -9.09 -3.49
C ASP A 49 3.00 -9.47 -3.17
N GLN A 50 2.06 -8.57 -3.49
CA GLN A 50 0.66 -8.70 -3.13
C GLN A 50 -0.21 -8.86 -4.38
N ASN A 51 -0.94 -9.96 -4.45
CA ASN A 51 -2.04 -10.13 -5.41
C ASN A 51 -3.26 -9.32 -4.95
N LEU A 52 -3.93 -8.66 -5.89
CA LEU A 52 -5.10 -7.83 -5.67
C LEU A 52 -6.32 -8.52 -6.27
N ASP A 53 -7.46 -8.42 -5.60
CA ASP A 53 -8.71 -8.85 -6.21
C ASP A 53 -9.17 -7.79 -7.22
N VAL A 54 -8.98 -8.13 -8.50
CA VAL A 54 -9.37 -7.29 -9.64
C VAL A 54 -10.87 -6.93 -9.58
N LYS A 55 -11.72 -7.79 -9.00
CA LYS A 55 -13.16 -7.57 -8.94
C LYS A 55 -13.57 -6.56 -7.87
N SER A 56 -12.78 -6.42 -6.80
CA SER A 56 -13.04 -5.48 -5.72
C SER A 56 -12.40 -4.11 -5.93
N ALA A 57 -11.68 -3.92 -7.03
CA ALA A 57 -11.05 -2.64 -7.35
C ALA A 57 -12.09 -1.55 -7.62
N ASP A 58 -11.89 -0.40 -6.99
CA ASP A 58 -12.62 0.82 -7.32
C ASP A 58 -12.09 1.37 -8.66
N ARG A 59 -13.02 1.72 -9.54
CA ARG A 59 -12.74 2.13 -10.92
C ARG A 59 -13.68 3.25 -11.33
N GLU A 60 -13.10 4.38 -11.70
CA GLU A 60 -13.85 5.56 -12.07
C GLU A 60 -13.31 6.17 -13.37
N VAL A 61 -14.21 6.77 -14.17
CA VAL A 61 -13.87 7.48 -15.39
C VAL A 61 -14.03 8.98 -15.15
N PHE A 62 -12.98 9.74 -15.40
CA PHE A 62 -12.95 11.19 -15.31
C PHE A 62 -12.75 11.84 -16.69
N PRO A 63 -13.09 13.13 -16.87
CA PRO A 63 -12.87 13.82 -18.14
C PRO A 63 -11.44 13.83 -18.67
N GLY A 64 -10.43 13.56 -17.82
CA GLY A 64 -9.01 13.55 -18.18
C GLY A 64 -8.32 12.19 -18.08
N GLY A 65 -9.06 11.11 -17.85
CA GLY A 65 -8.48 9.78 -17.67
C GLY A 65 -9.34 8.87 -16.82
N ILE A 66 -8.81 7.71 -16.51
CA ILE A 66 -9.43 6.70 -15.67
C ILE A 66 -8.62 6.53 -14.39
N GLN A 67 -9.30 6.19 -13.31
CA GLN A 67 -8.67 5.89 -12.03
C GLN A 67 -8.93 4.43 -11.65
N GLU A 68 -7.92 3.75 -11.14
CA GLU A 68 -8.07 2.47 -10.46
C GLU A 68 -7.46 2.54 -9.07
N HIS A 69 -8.12 1.93 -8.09
CA HIS A 69 -7.64 1.85 -6.70
C HIS A 69 -8.08 0.52 -6.08
N THR A 70 -7.22 -0.11 -5.29
CA THR A 70 -7.57 -1.33 -4.55
C THR A 70 -6.82 -1.38 -3.23
N ASP A 71 -7.54 -1.34 -2.11
CA ASP A 71 -6.95 -1.51 -0.79
C ASP A 71 -6.80 -2.98 -0.41
N PHE A 72 -5.76 -3.29 0.35
CA PHE A 72 -5.59 -4.58 1.01
C PHE A 72 -5.00 -4.41 2.40
N ILE A 73 -5.28 -5.39 3.26
CA ILE A 73 -4.73 -5.47 4.62
C ILE A 73 -3.31 -6.02 4.54
N VAL A 74 -2.36 -5.32 5.15
CA VAL A 74 -0.98 -5.76 5.29
C VAL A 74 -0.89 -6.75 6.45
N ASN A 75 -0.38 -7.95 6.18
CA ASN A 75 -0.17 -8.96 7.22
C ASN A 75 1.12 -8.72 8.03
N ASN A 76 1.32 -9.47 9.12
CA ASN A 76 2.47 -9.29 10.01
C ASN A 76 3.82 -9.47 9.30
N ASP A 77 3.98 -10.49 8.45
CA ASP A 77 5.23 -10.73 7.73
C ASP A 77 5.56 -9.57 6.78
N GLN A 78 4.54 -9.03 6.11
CA GLN A 78 4.66 -7.85 5.26
C GLN A 78 4.99 -6.60 6.09
N ILE A 79 4.41 -6.41 7.27
CA ILE A 79 4.76 -5.31 8.18
C ILE A 79 6.25 -5.39 8.55
N GLU A 80 6.74 -6.56 8.97
CA GLU A 80 8.16 -6.76 9.29
C GLU A 80 9.07 -6.50 8.09
N ALA A 81 8.64 -6.87 6.88
CA ALA A 81 9.38 -6.61 5.66
C ALA A 81 9.43 -5.11 5.33
N LEU A 82 8.31 -4.39 5.46
CA LEU A 82 8.23 -2.96 5.21
C LEU A 82 9.04 -2.15 6.23
N ARG A 83 9.19 -2.61 7.48
CA ARG A 83 10.08 -2.00 8.49
C ARG A 83 11.56 -1.97 8.08
N ARG A 84 11.97 -2.81 7.13
CA ARG A 84 13.35 -2.80 6.60
C ARG A 84 13.63 -1.59 5.71
N MET A 85 12.59 -0.90 5.24
CA MET A 85 12.70 0.28 4.39
C MET A 85 13.26 1.46 5.20
N LYS A 86 14.38 2.02 4.75
CA LYS A 86 15.03 3.18 5.36
C LYS A 86 14.91 4.42 4.48
N SER A 87 15.22 5.59 5.02
CA SER A 87 15.18 6.85 4.27
C SER A 87 16.17 6.85 3.10
N ASP A 88 17.29 6.16 3.21
CA ASP A 88 18.33 6.01 2.18
C ASP A 88 18.15 4.79 1.27
N SER A 89 17.18 3.91 1.56
CA SER A 89 16.88 2.74 0.72
C SER A 89 16.52 3.12 -0.72
N LYS A 90 17.01 2.31 -1.66
CA LYS A 90 16.62 2.31 -3.06
C LYS A 90 15.34 1.50 -3.22
N VAL A 91 14.24 2.18 -3.55
CA VAL A 91 12.93 1.54 -3.68
C VAL A 91 12.52 1.50 -5.15
N VAL A 92 11.88 0.41 -5.56
CA VAL A 92 11.18 0.28 -6.84
C VAL A 92 9.79 -0.26 -6.57
N VAL A 93 8.77 0.40 -7.13
CA VAL A 93 7.37 -0.04 -7.00
C VAL A 93 6.84 -0.39 -8.38
N ARG A 94 6.31 -1.60 -8.52
CA ARG A 94 5.68 -2.09 -9.74
C ARG A 94 4.22 -2.41 -9.50
N ILE A 95 3.36 -1.89 -10.36
CA ILE A 95 1.94 -2.21 -10.39
C ILE A 95 1.69 -3.01 -11.67
N THR A 96 1.12 -4.20 -11.52
CA THR A 96 0.83 -5.13 -12.61
C THR A 96 -0.68 -5.30 -12.73
N GLY A 97 -1.18 -5.41 -13.95
CA GLY A 97 -2.57 -5.72 -14.24
C GLY A 97 -2.71 -6.57 -15.49
N THR A 98 -3.95 -6.85 -15.89
CA THR A 98 -4.22 -7.74 -17.04
C THR A 98 -3.75 -7.18 -18.39
N LYS A 99 -3.54 -5.85 -18.48
CA LYS A 99 -3.09 -5.16 -19.69
C LYS A 99 -1.60 -4.80 -19.69
N GLY A 100 -0.83 -5.28 -18.72
CA GLY A 100 0.61 -5.07 -18.64
C GLY A 100 1.06 -4.68 -17.24
N TYR A 101 2.13 -3.91 -17.15
CA TYR A 101 2.61 -3.38 -15.88
C TYR A 101 3.15 -1.97 -16.06
N MET A 102 3.30 -1.27 -14.94
CA MET A 102 4.02 -0.02 -14.85
C MET A 102 4.93 -0.03 -13.64
N THR A 103 6.02 0.73 -13.74
CA THR A 103 6.90 1.03 -12.62
C THR A 103 6.70 2.50 -12.28
N LEU A 104 6.51 2.81 -11.00
CA LEU A 104 6.34 4.19 -10.56
C LEU A 104 7.56 5.04 -10.92
N SER A 105 7.34 6.33 -11.15
CA SER A 105 8.44 7.27 -11.38
C SER A 105 9.32 7.36 -10.13
N LYS A 106 10.53 7.92 -10.28
CA LYS A 106 11.42 8.16 -9.13
C LYS A 106 10.78 9.04 -8.06
N ASN A 107 10.00 10.04 -8.48
CA ASN A 107 9.34 10.98 -7.56
C ASN A 107 8.20 10.29 -6.81
N ASP A 108 7.36 9.54 -7.51
CA ASP A 108 6.23 8.81 -6.89
C ASP A 108 6.74 7.71 -5.97
N THR A 109 7.80 7.01 -6.37
CA THR A 109 8.45 6.00 -5.53
C THR A 109 9.03 6.60 -4.25
N ALA A 110 9.62 7.80 -4.34
CA ALA A 110 10.10 8.51 -3.16
C ALA A 110 8.95 8.94 -2.23
N ALA A 111 7.82 9.39 -2.80
CA ALA A 111 6.63 9.72 -2.03
C ALA A 111 6.05 8.49 -1.32
N VAL A 112 5.91 7.36 -2.03
CA VAL A 112 5.47 6.07 -1.47
C VAL A 112 6.39 5.62 -0.35
N LYS A 113 7.72 5.65 -0.56
CA LYS A 113 8.70 5.30 0.47
C LYS A 113 8.49 6.11 1.75
N ASN A 114 8.43 7.42 1.63
CA ASN A 114 8.29 8.30 2.79
C ASN A 114 6.96 8.06 3.51
N LYS A 115 5.87 7.85 2.76
CA LYS A 115 4.54 7.58 3.31
C LYS A 115 4.49 6.25 4.06
N ILE A 116 5.06 5.18 3.50
CA ILE A 116 5.14 3.86 4.16
C ILE A 116 5.92 3.96 5.47
N ILE A 117 7.11 4.60 5.45
CA ILE A 117 7.93 4.79 6.66
C ILE A 117 7.15 5.55 7.74
N GLU A 118 6.47 6.64 7.37
CA GLU A 118 5.66 7.44 8.28
C GLU A 118 4.52 6.63 8.91
N VAL A 119 3.75 5.92 8.08
CA VAL A 119 2.56 5.19 8.51
C VAL A 119 2.93 3.97 9.36
N ILE A 120 4.05 3.31 9.10
CA ILE A 120 4.54 2.21 9.96
C ILE A 120 4.90 2.72 11.35
N ARG A 121 5.54 3.89 11.45
CA ARG A 121 5.82 4.50 12.76
C ARG A 121 4.53 4.80 13.52
N VAL A 122 3.52 5.33 12.83
CA VAL A 122 2.19 5.60 13.40
C VAL A 122 1.52 4.29 13.84
N TYR A 123 1.56 3.24 13.02
CA TYR A 123 1.06 1.91 13.35
C TYR A 123 1.72 1.36 14.62
N ASP A 124 3.06 1.40 14.69
CA ASP A 124 3.82 0.89 15.84
C ASP A 124 3.51 1.65 17.14
N LEU A 125 3.36 2.98 17.04
CA LEU A 125 2.96 3.83 18.18
C LEU A 125 1.55 3.47 18.68
N ILE A 126 0.59 3.32 17.77
CA ILE A 126 -0.78 2.96 18.13
C ILE A 126 -0.80 1.55 18.73
N GLN A 127 -0.20 0.57 18.05
CA GLN A 127 -0.14 -0.82 18.48
C GLN A 127 0.48 -0.93 19.89
N GLY A 128 1.54 -0.16 20.16
CA GLY A 128 2.15 -0.08 21.48
C GLY A 128 1.22 0.52 22.54
N ALA A 129 0.51 1.59 22.22
CA ALA A 129 -0.39 2.27 23.15
C ALA A 129 -1.62 1.43 23.55
N VAL A 130 -2.06 0.52 22.68
CA VAL A 130 -3.30 -0.26 22.88
C VAL A 130 -3.08 -1.71 23.28
N LYS A 131 -1.82 -2.19 23.28
CA LYS A 131 -1.46 -3.61 23.45
C LYS A 131 -2.09 -4.28 24.68
N ASP A 132 -2.19 -3.56 25.79
CA ASP A 132 -2.68 -4.09 27.07
C ASP A 132 -4.13 -3.68 27.37
N VAL A 133 -4.76 -2.94 26.45
CA VAL A 133 -6.13 -2.40 26.63
C VAL A 133 -7.14 -3.13 25.75
N ILE A 134 -6.70 -3.67 24.62
CA ILE A 134 -7.55 -4.44 23.72
C ILE A 134 -7.55 -5.90 24.17
N PRO A 135 -8.72 -6.48 24.50
CA PRO A 135 -8.79 -7.89 24.83
C PRO A 135 -8.29 -8.74 23.64
N PRO A 136 -7.61 -9.87 23.89
CA PRO A 136 -7.22 -10.79 22.81
C PRO A 136 -8.46 -11.12 21.99
N SER A 137 -8.37 -10.96 20.67
CA SER A 137 -9.47 -11.30 19.77
C SER A 137 -9.80 -12.78 20.00
N GLY A 138 -11.00 -13.07 20.50
CA GLY A 138 -11.45 -14.45 20.72
C GLY A 138 -11.32 -15.24 19.41
N THR A 139 -10.55 -16.32 19.46
CA THR A 139 -10.42 -17.33 18.40
C THR A 139 -11.73 -18.04 18.14
#